data_AF-B5XCH5-F1
#
_entry.id   AF-B5XCH5-F1
#
_cell.length_a   1.000
_cell.length_b   1.000
_cell.length_c   1.000
_cell.angle_alpha   90.00
_cell.angle_beta   90.00
_cell.angle_gamma   90.00
#
_symmetry.space_group_name_H-M   'P 1'
#
loop_
_entity.id
_entity.type
_entity.pdbx_description
1 polymer ?
#
loop_
_entity_poly.entity_id
_entity_poly.type
_entity_poly.pdbx_seq_one_letter_code
_entity_poly.pdbx_strand_id
1 'polypeptide(L)'
;MYSSKRFVGRDGRRRCSPCYHTTLLSDSVVVCTKHPEEESYIGLKMGDLKAEYHQQQLMATVGDQPPTAQAIPCNVTGVWRNELGSVLAIEAVGSELRGLYQSAVATAPGVTGPEQAKLLGVTGNQGLQTSVAFSVLWEAGSCSSWVGQCFELPDGKRVLKTLWMLRSVASGPADNWKSTRLGEDTFVFIS
;
A
#
# COMPACT_ATOMS: atom_id res chain seq x y z
N MET A 1 -4.89 24.22 6.63
CA MET A 1 -4.48 23.85 8.01
C MET A 1 -5.34 22.66 8.44
N TYR A 2 -4.98 21.44 8.04
CA TYR A 2 -5.66 20.25 8.55
C TYR A 2 -5.07 19.94 9.93
N SER A 3 -5.90 20.09 10.97
CA SER A 3 -5.51 19.78 12.34
C SER A 3 -5.47 18.27 12.50
N SER A 4 -4.27 17.67 12.45
CA SER A 4 -4.09 16.32 12.98
C SER A 4 -4.22 16.41 14.51
N LYS A 5 -5.41 16.13 15.05
CA LYS A 5 -5.54 15.98 16.50
C LYS A 5 -4.73 14.74 16.92
N ARG A 6 -3.50 14.97 17.42
CA ARG A 6 -2.76 13.96 18.18
C ARG A 6 -3.51 13.75 19.49
N PHE A 7 -4.11 12.59 19.67
CA PHE A 7 -4.61 12.17 20.96
C PHE A 7 -3.51 11.41 21.71
N VAL A 8 -2.86 12.12 22.64
CA VAL A 8 -2.03 11.51 23.68
C VAL A 8 -2.96 11.14 24.83
N GLY A 9 -3.12 9.84 25.10
CA GLY A 9 -3.78 9.35 26.30
C GLY A 9 -2.96 9.69 27.54
N ARG A 10 -3.64 10.08 28.63
CA ARG A 10 -3.08 10.60 29.89
C ARG A 10 -2.26 9.59 30.73
N ASP A 11 -1.91 8.42 30.18
CA ASP A 11 -1.26 7.29 30.86
C ASP A 11 0.08 6.87 30.23
N GLY A 12 0.40 7.30 29.01
CA GLY A 12 1.68 6.97 28.36
C GLY A 12 1.77 5.56 27.75
N ARG A 13 0.74 4.70 27.86
CA ARG A 13 0.70 3.41 27.12
C ARG A 13 -0.05 3.53 25.79
N ARG A 14 0.62 3.13 24.70
CA ARG A 14 0.03 2.98 23.36
C ARG A 14 -0.96 1.81 23.36
N ARG A 15 -2.25 2.07 23.62
CA ARG A 15 -3.34 1.14 23.26
C ARG A 15 -3.91 1.55 21.90
N CYS A 16 -3.91 0.62 20.95
CA CYS A 16 -4.82 0.73 19.80
C CYS A 16 -6.25 0.85 20.38
N SER A 17 -7.02 1.87 19.98
CA SER A 17 -8.43 1.96 20.40
C SER A 17 -9.17 0.70 19.94
N PRO A 18 -10.02 0.09 20.78
CA PRO A 18 -10.82 -1.05 20.35
C PRO A 18 -11.80 -0.62 19.24
N CYS A 19 -11.86 -1.41 18.18
CA CYS A 19 -12.92 -1.29 17.16
C CYS A 19 -14.22 -1.85 17.75
N TYR A 20 -15.38 -1.26 17.41
CA TYR A 20 -16.67 -1.75 17.89
C TYR A 20 -17.19 -2.91 17.03
N HIS A 21 -16.92 -2.82 15.72
CA HIS A 21 -17.27 -3.87 14.77
C HIS A 21 -16.11 -4.10 13.81
N THR A 22 -15.86 -5.37 13.50
CA THR A 22 -14.77 -5.83 12.64
C THR A 22 -15.32 -6.85 11.67
N THR A 23 -15.33 -6.51 10.38
CA THR A 23 -15.78 -7.41 9.32
C THR A 23 -14.59 -7.80 8.46
N LEU A 24 -14.35 -9.11 8.33
CA LEU A 24 -13.35 -9.64 7.42
C LEU A 24 -13.92 -9.62 6.00
N LEU A 25 -13.28 -8.89 5.09
CA LEU A 25 -13.60 -8.92 3.66
C LEU A 25 -12.75 -9.97 2.93
N SER A 26 -11.54 -10.23 3.43
CA SER A 26 -10.63 -11.28 2.99
C SER A 26 -9.64 -11.62 4.11
N ASP A 27 -8.70 -12.52 3.85
CA ASP A 27 -7.64 -12.89 4.80
C ASP A 27 -6.75 -11.70 5.21
N SER A 28 -6.63 -10.69 4.33
CA SER A 28 -5.78 -9.52 4.53
C SER A 28 -6.56 -8.22 4.76
N VAL A 29 -7.85 -8.16 4.41
CA VAL A 29 -8.65 -6.92 4.43
C VAL A 29 -9.72 -6.98 5.50
N VAL A 30 -9.73 -5.95 6.35
CA VAL A 30 -10.64 -5.83 7.48
C VAL A 30 -11.33 -4.46 7.44
N VAL A 31 -12.65 -4.43 7.61
CA VAL A 31 -13.39 -3.19 7.85
C VAL A 31 -13.55 -3.01 9.35
N CYS A 32 -13.04 -1.89 9.84
CA CYS A 32 -13.17 -1.48 11.23
C CYS A 32 -14.14 -0.31 11.32
N THR A 33 -15.24 -0.49 12.04
CA THR A 33 -16.20 0.59 12.33
C THR A 33 -15.98 1.11 13.73
N LYS A 34 -15.72 2.42 13.87
CA LYS A 34 -15.58 3.08 15.16
C LYS A 34 -16.71 4.09 15.36
N HIS A 35 -17.68 3.74 16.20
CA HIS A 35 -18.94 4.47 16.39
C HIS A 35 -19.77 4.64 15.09
N PRO A 36 -21.12 4.76 15.17
CA PRO A 36 -21.95 4.86 13.98
C PRO A 36 -21.74 6.14 13.15
N GLU A 37 -21.08 7.17 13.71
CA GLU A 37 -20.98 8.51 13.10
C GLU A 37 -19.55 9.04 12.90
N GLU A 38 -18.49 8.31 13.26
CA GLU A 38 -17.10 8.82 13.20
C GLU A 38 -16.11 7.91 12.47
N GLU A 39 -16.42 7.57 11.22
CA GLU A 39 -15.47 6.96 10.25
C GLU A 39 -15.39 5.42 10.30
N SER A 40 -15.52 4.82 9.11
CA SER A 40 -15.19 3.43 8.85
C SER A 40 -13.85 3.38 8.12
N TYR A 41 -12.93 2.55 8.59
CA TYR A 41 -11.62 2.38 7.96
C TYR A 41 -11.52 0.98 7.36
N ILE A 42 -11.00 0.92 6.14
CA ILE A 42 -10.52 -0.32 5.54
C ILE A 42 -9.05 -0.44 5.97
N GLY A 43 -8.77 -1.42 6.82
CA GLY A 43 -7.44 -1.69 7.34
C GLY A 43 -6.88 -2.99 6.79
N LEU A 44 -5.56 -3.04 6.61
CA LEU A 44 -4.83 -4.28 6.42
C LEU A 44 -4.65 -4.99 7.76
N LYS A 45 -4.82 -6.32 7.77
CA LYS A 45 -4.48 -7.14 8.94
C LYS A 45 -2.96 -7.15 9.10
N MET A 46 -2.44 -6.23 9.91
CA MET A 46 -1.00 -6.10 10.22
C MET A 46 -0.53 -7.20 11.19
N GLY A 47 -0.67 -8.46 10.77
CA GLY A 47 -0.29 -9.63 11.56
C GLY A 47 1.22 -9.83 11.64
N ASP A 48 1.92 -9.65 10.51
CA ASP A 48 3.31 -10.14 10.41
C ASP A 48 4.35 -9.02 10.61
N LEU A 49 4.08 -7.82 10.11
CA LEU A 49 5.00 -6.66 10.24
C LEU A 49 5.19 -6.19 11.68
N LYS A 50 4.15 -6.24 12.51
CA LYS A 50 4.29 -5.88 13.92
C LYS A 50 5.16 -6.88 14.66
N ALA A 51 5.04 -8.17 14.36
CA ALA A 51 5.84 -9.22 14.97
C ALA A 51 7.31 -9.08 14.55
N GLU A 52 7.59 -8.93 13.25
CA GLU A 52 8.96 -8.77 12.74
C GLU A 52 9.63 -7.48 13.25
N TYR A 53 8.91 -6.36 13.26
CA TYR A 53 9.42 -5.09 13.79
C TYR A 53 9.63 -5.12 15.31
N HIS A 54 8.70 -5.70 16.09
CA HIS A 54 8.88 -5.82 17.55
C HIS A 54 9.98 -6.82 17.92
N GLN A 55 10.08 -7.94 17.21
CA GLN A 55 11.09 -8.96 17.47
C GLN A 55 12.49 -8.43 17.17
N GLN A 56 12.65 -7.57 16.15
CA GLN A 56 13.92 -6.87 15.87
C GLN A 56 14.21 -5.73 16.85
N GLN A 57 13.20 -5.00 17.34
CA GLN A 57 13.40 -3.99 18.40
C GLN A 57 13.82 -4.60 19.74
N LEU A 58 13.32 -5.79 20.08
CA LEU A 58 13.72 -6.52 21.30
C LEU A 58 15.18 -7.00 21.26
N MET A 59 15.75 -7.22 20.06
CA MET A 59 17.17 -7.56 19.90
C MET A 59 18.10 -6.34 20.08
N ALA A 60 17.57 -5.11 20.00
CA ALA A 60 18.34 -3.88 20.03
C ALA A 60 18.50 -3.26 21.44
N THR A 61 18.08 -3.94 22.50
CA THR A 61 18.13 -3.39 23.87
C THR A 61 19.13 -4.10 24.77
N VAL A 62 20.43 -3.98 24.47
CA VAL A 62 21.48 -3.84 25.51
C VAL A 62 22.60 -2.94 24.94
N GLY A 63 22.62 -1.67 25.35
CA GLY A 63 23.89 -0.99 25.61
C GLY A 63 24.49 -0.01 24.60
N ASP A 64 23.90 0.28 23.43
CA ASP A 64 24.40 1.36 22.57
C ASP A 64 23.24 2.23 22.06
N GLN A 65 23.28 3.52 22.37
CA GLN A 65 22.45 4.51 21.69
C GLN A 65 22.90 4.52 20.22
N PRO A 66 22.05 4.14 19.24
CA PRO A 66 22.45 4.25 17.85
C PRO A 66 22.65 5.75 17.55
N PRO A 67 23.63 6.12 16.72
CA PRO A 67 23.69 7.48 16.18
C PRO A 67 22.33 7.79 15.60
N THR A 68 21.83 9.01 15.79
CA THR A 68 20.56 9.49 15.22
C THR A 68 20.49 9.11 13.75
N ALA A 69 19.87 7.97 13.45
CA ALA A 69 19.71 7.48 12.11
C ALA A 69 18.82 8.51 11.45
N GLN A 70 19.42 9.34 10.60
CA GLN A 70 18.67 10.25 9.75
C GLN A 70 17.71 9.35 8.98
N ALA A 71 16.43 9.39 9.31
CA ALA A 71 15.46 8.61 8.57
C ALA A 71 15.56 9.08 7.12
N ILE A 72 15.93 8.17 6.23
CA ILE A 72 16.08 8.47 4.82
C ILE A 72 14.67 8.43 4.23
N PRO A 73 14.23 9.47 3.50
CA PRO A 73 12.96 9.42 2.80
C PRO A 73 12.91 8.25 1.83
N CYS A 74 11.90 7.38 1.95
CA CYS A 74 11.74 6.24 1.05
C CYS A 74 11.45 6.74 -0.38
N ASN A 75 12.46 6.72 -1.24
CA ASN A 75 12.35 7.13 -2.63
C ASN A 75 11.64 6.05 -3.45
N VAL A 76 10.55 6.43 -4.13
CA VAL A 76 9.69 5.54 -4.91
C VAL A 76 10.15 5.37 -6.37
N THR A 77 11.04 6.24 -6.85
CA THR A 77 11.60 6.16 -8.22
C THR A 77 12.50 4.94 -8.35
N GLY A 78 12.32 4.19 -9.44
CA GLY A 78 13.05 2.98 -9.79
C GLY A 78 12.13 1.82 -10.15
N VAL A 79 12.69 0.61 -10.16
CA VAL A 79 12.02 -0.62 -10.54
C VAL A 79 11.71 -1.46 -9.32
N TRP A 80 10.49 -1.96 -9.27
CA TRP A 80 9.93 -2.74 -8.18
C TRP A 80 9.34 -4.04 -8.71
N ARG A 81 9.26 -5.07 -7.86
CA ARG A 81 8.58 -6.33 -8.17
C ARG A 81 7.70 -6.78 -7.03
N ASN A 82 6.47 -7.20 -7.35
CA ASN A 82 5.56 -7.76 -6.34
C ASN A 82 5.73 -9.27 -6.17
N GLU A 83 5.02 -9.83 -5.19
CA GLU A 83 4.98 -11.25 -4.86
C GLU A 83 4.45 -12.15 -6.00
N LEU A 84 3.69 -11.57 -6.93
CA LEU A 84 3.18 -12.27 -8.13
C LEU A 84 4.19 -12.27 -9.29
N GLY A 85 5.32 -11.56 -9.13
CA GLY A 85 6.35 -11.42 -10.15
C GLY A 85 6.13 -10.28 -11.15
N SER A 86 5.05 -9.51 -11.02
CA SER A 86 4.77 -8.29 -11.79
C SER A 86 5.83 -7.22 -11.51
N VAL A 87 6.12 -6.39 -12.51
CA VAL A 87 7.14 -5.35 -12.46
C VAL A 87 6.52 -3.97 -12.55
N LEU A 88 6.94 -3.07 -11.67
CA LEU A 88 6.47 -1.69 -11.56
C LEU A 88 7.69 -0.76 -11.70
N ALA A 89 7.75 0.00 -12.80
CA ALA A 89 8.80 0.98 -13.05
C ALA A 89 8.25 2.39 -12.86
N ILE A 90 8.76 3.13 -11.88
CA ILE A 90 8.27 4.46 -11.49
C ILE A 90 9.35 5.51 -11.77
N GLU A 91 8.91 6.60 -12.38
CA GLU A 91 9.60 7.88 -12.45
C GLU A 91 8.76 8.94 -11.74
N ALA A 92 9.37 9.69 -10.81
CA ALA A 92 8.73 10.81 -10.14
C ALA A 92 9.20 12.15 -10.72
N VAL A 93 8.26 12.98 -11.16
CA VAL A 93 8.51 14.37 -11.60
C VAL A 93 7.72 15.30 -10.69
N GLY A 94 8.40 15.90 -9.72
CA GLY A 94 7.73 16.64 -8.64
C GLY A 94 6.86 15.71 -7.80
N SER A 95 5.55 15.99 -7.73
CA SER A 95 4.57 15.12 -7.04
C SER A 95 3.86 14.15 -7.97
N GLU A 96 4.16 14.15 -9.28
CA GLU A 96 3.56 13.23 -10.26
C GLU A 96 4.40 11.97 -10.40
N LEU A 97 3.74 10.82 -10.54
CA LEU A 97 4.33 9.53 -10.87
C LEU A 97 3.97 9.14 -12.31
N ARG A 98 4.96 8.65 -13.04
CA ARG A 98 4.85 8.14 -14.42
C ARG A 98 5.64 6.84 -14.54
N GLY A 99 5.40 6.09 -15.60
CA GLY A 99 6.16 4.88 -15.90
C GLY A 99 5.32 3.75 -16.47
N LEU A 100 5.73 2.52 -16.19
CA LEU A 100 5.15 1.31 -16.75
C LEU A 100 4.86 0.28 -15.66
N TYR A 101 3.72 -0.39 -15.77
CA TYR A 101 3.40 -1.58 -15.00
C TYR A 101 3.31 -2.77 -15.96
N GLN A 102 3.99 -3.86 -15.63
CA GLN A 102 3.93 -5.13 -16.35
C GLN A 102 3.39 -6.21 -15.42
N SER A 103 2.16 -6.67 -15.68
CA SER A 103 1.55 -7.74 -14.89
C SER A 103 2.15 -9.09 -15.28
N ALA A 104 2.51 -9.93 -14.31
CA ALA A 104 2.86 -11.33 -14.56
C ALA A 104 1.62 -12.23 -14.73
N VAL A 105 0.44 -11.73 -14.36
CA VAL A 105 -0.84 -12.45 -14.41
C VAL A 105 -1.83 -11.71 -15.30
N ALA A 106 -2.49 -12.45 -16.20
CA ALA A 106 -3.60 -11.92 -16.97
C ALA A 106 -4.93 -12.26 -16.27
N THR A 107 -5.84 -11.28 -16.20
CA THR A 107 -7.19 -11.48 -15.65
C THR A 107 -8.29 -11.51 -16.72
N ALA A 108 -7.96 -11.15 -17.97
CA ALA A 108 -8.88 -11.16 -19.08
C ALA A 108 -8.92 -12.54 -19.78
N PRO A 109 -10.11 -13.09 -20.10
CA PRO A 109 -10.24 -14.33 -20.86
C PRO A 109 -9.54 -14.22 -22.23
N GLY A 110 -8.66 -15.17 -22.54
CA GLY A 110 -7.96 -15.22 -23.82
C GLY A 110 -6.66 -14.39 -23.90
N VAL A 111 -6.32 -13.63 -22.87
CA VAL A 111 -5.00 -12.97 -22.76
C VAL A 111 -4.03 -13.94 -22.10
N THR A 112 -3.05 -14.42 -22.86
CA THR A 112 -1.94 -15.23 -22.35
C THR A 112 -0.65 -14.43 -22.37
N GLY A 113 -0.03 -14.25 -21.21
CA GLY A 113 1.25 -13.57 -21.06
C GLY A 113 1.16 -12.24 -20.32
N PRO A 114 2.31 -11.58 -20.12
CA PRO A 114 2.37 -10.36 -19.34
C PRO A 114 1.74 -9.19 -20.10
N GLU A 115 0.81 -8.50 -19.44
CA GLU A 115 0.19 -7.27 -19.96
C GLU A 115 0.96 -6.06 -19.44
N GLN A 116 1.24 -5.10 -20.33
CA GLN A 116 1.95 -3.86 -19.97
C GLN A 116 1.04 -2.65 -20.15
N ALA A 117 1.01 -1.77 -19.16
CA ALA A 117 0.24 -0.53 -19.18
C ALA A 117 1.06 0.65 -18.68
N LYS A 118 0.73 1.85 -19.21
CA LYS A 118 1.28 3.10 -18.68
C LYS A 118 0.70 3.37 -17.29
N LEU A 119 1.56 3.74 -16.36
CA LEU A 119 1.15 4.17 -15.03
C LEU A 119 1.12 5.70 -14.96
N LEU A 120 0.12 6.23 -14.27
CA LEU A 120 0.02 7.63 -13.89
C LEU A 120 -0.40 7.70 -12.42
N GLY A 121 0.21 8.60 -11.66
CA GLY A 121 -0.08 8.71 -10.25
C GLY A 121 0.46 9.97 -9.61
N VAL A 122 0.39 9.98 -8.29
CA VAL A 122 0.89 11.03 -7.44
C VAL A 122 1.60 10.44 -6.23
N THR A 123 2.50 11.24 -5.67
CA THR A 123 3.26 10.88 -4.48
C THR A 123 3.27 12.02 -3.48
N GLY A 124 3.29 11.67 -2.19
CA GLY A 124 3.52 12.63 -1.12
C GLY A 124 4.93 13.22 -1.23
N ASN A 125 5.05 14.50 -0.91
CA ASN A 125 6.32 15.24 -0.86
C ASN A 125 6.69 15.67 0.58
N GLN A 126 5.97 15.16 1.59
CA GLN A 126 6.13 15.52 3.00
C GLN A 126 6.32 14.26 3.85
N GLY A 127 7.37 14.24 4.67
CA GLY A 127 7.66 13.15 5.60
C GLY A 127 8.70 12.15 5.10
N LEU A 128 9.00 11.19 5.97
CA LEU A 128 10.08 10.20 5.80
C LEU A 128 9.60 8.93 5.06
N GLN A 129 8.29 8.68 5.04
CA GLN A 129 7.68 7.52 4.42
C GLN A 129 6.63 7.98 3.41
N THR A 130 6.96 7.76 2.14
CA THR A 130 6.26 8.33 1.00
C THR A 130 4.98 7.56 0.70
N SER A 131 3.82 8.20 0.88
CA SER A 131 2.55 7.65 0.39
C SER A 131 2.42 7.84 -1.12
N VAL A 132 1.86 6.86 -1.81
CA VAL A 132 1.64 6.88 -3.25
C VAL A 132 0.21 6.53 -3.61
N ALA A 133 -0.24 7.04 -4.74
CA ALA A 133 -1.44 6.60 -5.43
C ALA A 133 -1.18 6.59 -6.93
N PHE A 134 -1.41 5.48 -7.61
CA PHE A 134 -1.24 5.39 -9.06
C PHE A 134 -2.28 4.49 -9.70
N SER A 135 -2.49 4.65 -11.00
CA SER A 135 -3.45 3.86 -11.78
C SER A 135 -2.89 3.48 -13.13
N VAL A 136 -3.45 2.41 -13.70
CA VAL A 136 -3.15 1.93 -15.05
C VAL A 136 -4.46 1.65 -15.78
N LEU A 137 -4.47 1.89 -17.09
CA LEU A 137 -5.54 1.50 -18.00
C LEU A 137 -5.02 0.36 -18.87
N TRP A 138 -5.68 -0.78 -18.80
CA TRP A 138 -5.37 -2.00 -19.54
C TRP A 138 -5.91 -1.90 -20.96
N GLU A 139 -5.32 -2.64 -21.91
CA GLU A 139 -5.68 -2.55 -23.33
C GLU A 139 -7.13 -3.01 -23.56
N ALA A 140 -7.56 -4.03 -22.81
CA ALA A 140 -8.93 -4.54 -22.82
C ALA A 140 -9.97 -3.61 -22.15
N GLY A 141 -9.57 -2.42 -21.68
CA GLY A 141 -10.46 -1.39 -21.14
C GLY A 141 -10.75 -1.49 -19.64
N SER A 142 -10.28 -2.54 -18.96
CA SER A 142 -10.25 -2.55 -17.50
C SER A 142 -9.24 -1.52 -16.96
N CYS A 143 -9.40 -1.09 -15.71
CA CYS A 143 -8.39 -0.26 -15.05
C CYS A 143 -8.07 -0.78 -13.65
N SER A 144 -6.86 -0.53 -13.20
CA SER A 144 -6.45 -0.82 -11.83
C SER A 144 -5.88 0.42 -11.16
N SER A 145 -6.10 0.55 -9.86
CA SER A 145 -5.57 1.64 -9.03
C SER A 145 -4.97 1.07 -7.75
N TRP A 146 -3.81 1.60 -7.36
CA TRP A 146 -3.10 1.26 -6.14
C TRP A 146 -3.00 2.49 -5.25
N VAL A 147 -3.11 2.26 -3.94
CA VAL A 147 -2.72 3.23 -2.90
C VAL A 147 -1.83 2.53 -1.91
N GLY A 148 -0.81 3.22 -1.42
CA GLY A 148 0.16 2.57 -0.54
C GLY A 148 1.17 3.51 0.07
N GLN A 149 2.16 2.91 0.73
CA GLN A 149 3.24 3.64 1.37
C GLN A 149 4.58 2.89 1.22
N CYS A 150 5.62 3.66 0.92
CA CYS A 150 6.99 3.21 0.82
C CYS A 150 7.63 3.23 2.22
N PHE A 151 8.20 2.09 2.61
CA PHE A 151 8.93 1.90 3.85
C PHE A 151 10.37 1.50 3.55
N GLU A 152 11.32 2.16 4.22
CA GLU A 152 12.70 1.69 4.31
C GLU A 152 12.81 0.84 5.58
N LEU A 153 13.31 -0.39 5.43
CA LEU A 153 13.52 -1.35 6.49
C LEU A 153 14.91 -1.16 7.13
N PRO A 154 15.15 -1.65 8.36
CA PRO A 154 16.44 -1.51 9.03
C PRO A 154 17.64 -2.09 8.28
N ASP A 155 17.41 -3.07 7.39
CA ASP A 155 18.44 -3.67 6.54
C ASP A 155 18.70 -2.88 5.24
N GLY A 156 18.10 -1.69 5.11
CA GLY A 156 18.22 -0.82 3.94
C GLY A 156 17.33 -1.23 2.77
N LYS A 157 16.55 -2.32 2.88
CA LYS A 157 15.59 -2.70 1.83
C LYS A 157 14.43 -1.73 1.82
N ARG A 158 13.93 -1.45 0.62
CA ARG A 158 12.72 -0.65 0.41
C ARG A 158 11.57 -1.57 0.01
N VAL A 159 10.44 -1.39 0.70
CA VAL A 159 9.20 -2.13 0.46
C VAL A 159 8.07 -1.13 0.27
N LEU A 160 7.32 -1.28 -0.81
CA LEU A 160 6.12 -0.51 -1.10
C LEU A 160 4.90 -1.41 -0.85
N LYS A 161 4.19 -1.13 0.25
CA LYS A 161 2.97 -1.86 0.65
C LYS A 161 1.76 -1.17 0.06
N THR A 162 0.92 -1.91 -0.67
CA THR A 162 -0.19 -1.33 -1.40
C THR A 162 -1.47 -2.16 -1.30
N LEU A 163 -2.60 -1.48 -1.32
CA LEU A 163 -3.89 -2.06 -1.68
C LEU A 163 -4.23 -1.67 -3.11
N TRP A 164 -4.91 -2.55 -3.82
CA TRP A 164 -5.37 -2.28 -5.18
C TRP A 164 -6.83 -2.60 -5.40
N MET A 165 -7.38 -1.91 -6.40
CA MET A 165 -8.69 -2.21 -6.98
C MET A 165 -8.52 -2.49 -8.47
N LEU A 166 -9.20 -3.51 -8.99
CA LEU A 166 -9.30 -3.79 -10.42
C LEU A 166 -10.77 -3.63 -10.82
N ARG A 167 -11.01 -2.77 -11.81
CA ARG A 167 -12.32 -2.50 -12.39
C ARG A 167 -12.43 -3.12 -13.77
N SER A 168 -13.26 -4.14 -13.90
CA SER A 168 -13.66 -4.71 -15.20
C SER A 168 -14.73 -3.84 -15.88
N VAL A 169 -14.75 -3.87 -17.22
CA VAL A 169 -15.84 -3.29 -18.01
C VAL A 169 -17.12 -4.10 -17.76
N ALA A 170 -18.22 -3.43 -17.40
CA ALA A 170 -19.53 -4.07 -17.24
C ALA A 170 -20.33 -3.96 -18.53
N SER A 171 -21.04 -5.01 -18.92
CA SER A 171 -22.01 -5.02 -20.03
C SER A 171 -23.18 -4.07 -19.80
N GLY A 172 -23.52 -3.81 -18.53
CA GLY A 172 -24.55 -2.84 -18.14
C GLY A 172 -24.62 -2.64 -16.62
N PRO A 173 -25.47 -1.72 -16.14
CA PRO A 173 -25.57 -1.40 -14.72
C PRO A 173 -25.93 -2.59 -13.84
N ALA A 174 -26.71 -3.55 -14.34
CA ALA A 174 -27.11 -4.76 -13.62
C ALA A 174 -25.92 -5.71 -13.33
N ASP A 175 -24.85 -5.66 -14.14
CA ASP A 175 -23.64 -6.46 -13.94
C ASP A 175 -22.58 -5.75 -13.09
N ASN A 176 -22.79 -4.47 -12.75
CA ASN A 176 -21.81 -3.61 -12.08
C ASN A 176 -21.33 -4.15 -10.73
N TRP A 177 -22.21 -4.85 -10.00
CA TRP A 177 -21.96 -5.31 -8.64
C TRP A 177 -20.76 -6.27 -8.51
N LYS A 178 -20.41 -6.99 -9.59
CA LYS A 178 -19.28 -7.93 -9.66
C LYS A 178 -18.06 -7.37 -10.41
N SER A 179 -18.10 -6.10 -10.82
CA SER A 179 -17.09 -5.52 -11.71
C SER A 179 -15.86 -4.97 -10.99
N THR A 180 -15.85 -4.92 -9.66
CA THR A 180 -14.72 -4.42 -8.87
C THR A 180 -14.14 -5.51 -8.00
N ARG A 181 -12.84 -5.76 -8.13
CA ARG A 181 -12.05 -6.67 -7.28
C ARG A 181 -11.05 -5.87 -6.46
N LEU A 182 -10.66 -6.39 -5.31
CA LEU A 182 -9.71 -5.79 -4.39
C LEU A 182 -8.59 -6.78 -4.07
N GLY A 183 -7.41 -6.28 -3.77
CA GLY A 183 -6.30 -7.10 -3.29
C GLY A 183 -5.18 -6.28 -2.66
N GLU A 184 -4.11 -6.97 -2.31
CA GLU A 184 -2.86 -6.38 -1.82
C GLU A 184 -1.77 -6.70 -2.85
N ASP A 185 -0.78 -5.80 -2.95
CA ASP A 185 0.51 -6.10 -3.57
C ASP A 185 1.62 -5.57 -2.64
N THR A 186 2.64 -6.41 -2.42
CA THR A 186 3.87 -6.04 -1.73
C THR A 186 5.02 -5.95 -2.71
N PHE A 187 5.43 -4.73 -3.03
CA PHE A 187 6.53 -4.47 -3.95
C PHE A 187 7.86 -4.37 -3.22
N VAL A 188 8.88 -5.06 -3.71
CA VAL A 188 10.27 -4.94 -3.26
C VAL A 188 11.08 -4.21 -4.32
N PHE A 189 11.92 -3.26 -3.88
CA PHE A 189 12.80 -2.50 -4.77
C PHE A 189 13.88 -3.38 -5.40
N ILE A 190 14.17 -3.18 -6.70
CA ILE A 190 15.20 -3.91 -7.46
C ILE A 190 16.33 -2.99 -7.93
N SER A 191 16.02 -1.88 -8.61
CA SER A 191 17.03 -1.01 -9.25
C SER A 191 16.56 0.41 -9.46
#